data_AF-A0A954UZ79-F1
#
_entry.id   AF-A0A954UZ79-F1
#
_cell.length_a   1.000
_cell.length_b   1.000
_cell.length_c   1.000
_cell.angle_alpha   90.00
_cell.angle_beta   90.00
_cell.angle_gamma   90.00
#
_symmetry.space_group_name_H-M   'P 1'
#
loop_
_entity.id
_entity.type
_entity.pdbx_description
1 polymer ?
#
loop_
_entity_poly.entity_id
_entity_poly.type
_entity_poly.pdbx_seq_one_letter_code
_entity_poly.pdbx_strand_id
1 'polypeptide(L)'
;EGRLNSVANATQLQSAGRFHFGRPGEGLLSTTMVDKIIPIFDMSIGILLIIGLLTPLAAWAAALFLISVILSQMPGFPGTQPTYFQAVECLALITLATTDAGRYAGLDFFPWAWWQNKKATRLRGAKAPA
;
A
#
# COMPACT_ATOMS: atom_id res chain seq x y z
N GLU A 1 7.79 23.12 -9.86
CA GLU A 1 7.07 24.35 -10.27
C GLU A 1 7.62 25.65 -9.65
N GLY A 2 8.13 25.64 -8.42
CA GLY A 2 8.63 26.87 -7.76
C GLY A 2 9.80 27.60 -8.42
N ARG A 3 10.51 26.98 -9.38
CA ARG A 3 11.64 27.59 -10.11
C ARG A 3 11.27 28.26 -11.43
N LEU A 4 10.12 27.94 -12.01
CA LEU A 4 9.68 28.57 -13.28
C LEU A 4 8.97 29.91 -13.01
N ASN A 5 8.31 30.03 -11.86
CA ASN A 5 7.68 31.29 -11.44
C ASN A 5 8.65 32.28 -10.78
N SER A 6 9.89 31.88 -10.44
CA SER A 6 10.87 32.76 -9.80
C SER A 6 11.61 33.68 -10.78
N VAL A 7 11.38 33.53 -12.09
CA VAL A 7 12.00 34.34 -13.15
C VAL A 7 11.03 35.33 -13.79
N ALA A 8 9.76 35.36 -13.35
CA ALA A 8 8.74 36.24 -13.92
C ALA A 8 8.88 37.67 -13.35
N ASN A 9 9.00 38.66 -14.25
CA ASN A 9 9.16 40.06 -13.89
C ASN A 9 7.83 40.63 -13.36
N ALA A 10 7.86 41.59 -12.42
CA ALA A 10 6.66 42.11 -11.74
C ALA A 10 5.61 42.70 -12.69
N THR A 11 6.04 43.21 -13.84
CA THR A 11 5.18 43.73 -14.92
C THR A 11 4.49 42.62 -15.72
N GLN A 12 5.10 41.44 -15.87
CA GLN A 12 4.50 40.28 -16.53
C GLN A 12 3.41 39.64 -15.67
N LEU A 13 3.58 39.68 -14.34
CA LEU A 13 2.55 39.25 -13.36
C LEU A 13 1.28 40.12 -13.39
N GLN A 14 1.40 41.40 -13.75
CA GLN A 14 0.26 42.33 -13.81
C GLN A 14 -0.45 42.35 -15.17
N SER A 15 0.25 42.01 -16.26
CA SER A 15 -0.28 42.06 -17.64
C SER A 15 -0.72 40.69 -18.18
N ALA A 16 -0.24 39.58 -17.60
CA ALA A 16 -0.72 38.25 -17.95
C ALA A 16 -2.00 37.95 -17.18
N GLY A 17 -3.15 38.03 -17.88
CA GLY A 17 -4.38 37.42 -17.39
C GLY A 17 -4.10 35.98 -16.97
N ARG A 18 -4.43 35.63 -15.71
CA ARG A 18 -4.30 34.26 -15.21
C ARG A 18 -5.26 33.36 -15.98
N PHE A 19 -4.77 32.74 -17.04
CA PHE A 19 -5.47 31.63 -17.67
C PHE A 19 -5.23 30.38 -16.83
N HIS A 20 -6.24 29.97 -16.07
CA HIS A 20 -6.27 28.64 -15.46
C HIS A 20 -6.42 27.61 -16.58
N PHE A 21 -5.29 27.09 -17.07
CA PHE A 21 -5.28 25.89 -17.88
C PHE A 21 -5.62 24.71 -16.96
N GLY A 22 -6.84 24.16 -17.12
CA GLY A 22 -7.22 22.92 -16.43
C GLY A 22 -6.24 21.82 -16.82
N ARG A 23 -5.36 21.43 -15.90
CA ARG A 23 -4.31 20.45 -16.18
C ARG A 23 -4.93 19.05 -16.26
N PRO A 24 -4.48 18.20 -17.19
CA PRO A 24 -4.73 16.76 -17.09
C PRO A 24 -4.16 16.26 -15.74
N GLY A 25 -5.02 15.94 -14.78
CA GLY A 25 -4.63 15.61 -13.40
C GLY A 25 -5.31 16.42 -12.28
N GLU A 26 -6.14 17.41 -12.60
CA GLU A 26 -7.06 18.07 -11.65
C GLU A 26 -8.38 17.28 -11.46
N GLY A 27 -8.31 15.95 -11.49
CA GLY A 27 -9.43 15.10 -11.05
C GLY A 27 -9.53 15.06 -9.52
N LEU A 28 -10.59 14.43 -9.00
CA LEU A 28 -10.77 14.19 -7.55
C LEU A 28 -9.56 13.48 -6.89
N LEU A 29 -8.74 12.79 -7.68
CA LEU A 29 -7.43 12.27 -7.29
C LEU A 29 -6.33 13.03 -8.05
N SER A 30 -5.70 14.01 -7.39
CA SER A 30 -4.54 14.71 -7.93
C SER A 30 -3.30 13.81 -7.92
N THR A 31 -2.50 13.84 -8.98
CA THR A 31 -1.21 13.14 -9.09
C THR A 31 -0.30 13.40 -7.89
N THR A 32 -0.33 14.62 -7.35
CA THR A 32 0.44 15.02 -6.16
C THR A 32 0.07 14.21 -4.91
N MET A 33 -1.19 13.77 -4.80
CA MET A 33 -1.64 12.92 -3.69
C MET A 33 -1.13 11.49 -3.87
N VAL A 34 -1.20 10.99 -5.10
CA VAL A 34 -0.73 9.65 -5.47
C VAL A 34 0.78 9.50 -5.19
N ASP A 35 1.57 10.51 -5.58
CA ASP A 35 3.02 10.54 -5.38
C ASP A 35 3.43 10.51 -3.89
N LYS A 36 2.56 10.97 -3.00
CA LYS A 36 2.79 10.93 -1.55
C LYS A 36 2.25 9.67 -0.90
N ILE A 37 1.08 9.20 -1.32
CA ILE A 37 0.40 8.08 -0.63
C ILE A 37 1.05 6.74 -0.95
N ILE A 38 1.48 6.52 -2.20
CA ILE A 38 2.06 5.24 -2.63
C ILE A 38 3.31 4.90 -1.80
N PRO A 39 4.31 5.80 -1.65
CA PRO A 39 5.51 5.47 -0.87
C PRO A 39 5.22 5.22 0.61
N ILE A 40 4.29 5.97 1.21
CA ILE A 40 3.92 5.80 2.62
C ILE A 40 3.24 4.44 2.82
N PHE A 41 2.34 4.08 1.91
CA PHE A 41 1.64 2.79 1.92
C PHE A 41 2.63 1.63 1.80
N ASP A 42 3.49 1.66 0.78
CA ASP A 42 4.46 0.59 0.50
C ASP A 42 5.45 0.41 1.67
N MET A 43 5.98 1.52 2.21
CA MET A 43 6.87 1.50 3.37
C MET A 43 6.19 0.92 4.62
N SER A 44 4.92 1.30 4.87
CA SER A 44 4.17 0.80 6.02
C SER A 44 3.95 -0.71 5.94
N ILE A 45 3.61 -1.22 4.74
CA ILE A 45 3.49 -2.66 4.48
C ILE A 45 4.82 -3.36 4.67
N GLY A 46 5.91 -2.82 4.11
CA GLY A 46 7.25 -3.40 4.26
C GLY A 46 7.64 -3.53 5.73
N ILE A 47 7.39 -2.50 6.54
CA ILE A 47 7.65 -2.53 8.00
C ILE A 47 6.79 -3.60 8.69
N LEU A 48 5.49 -3.68 8.37
CA LEU A 48 4.58 -4.69 8.93
C LEU A 48 5.06 -6.11 8.62
N LEU A 49 5.50 -6.36 7.38
CA LEU A 49 6.02 -7.66 6.94
C LEU A 49 7.37 -8.01 7.59
N ILE A 50 8.27 -7.04 7.77
CA ILE A 50 9.55 -7.24 8.46
C ILE A 50 9.34 -7.58 9.94
N ILE A 51 8.43 -6.85 10.60
CA ILE A 51 8.08 -7.09 12.01
C ILE A 51 7.29 -8.40 12.16
N GLY A 52 6.58 -8.84 11.12
CA GLY A 52 5.68 -9.99 11.18
C GLY A 52 4.40 -9.69 11.96
N LEU A 53 3.90 -8.45 11.84
CA LEU A 53 2.62 -8.00 12.41
C LEU A 53 1.60 -7.78 11.28
N LEU A 54 0.39 -8.31 11.46
CA LEU A 54 -0.68 -8.42 10.47
C LEU A 54 -0.20 -9.00 9.13
N THR A 55 0.75 -9.94 9.18
CA THR A 55 1.49 -10.51 8.05
C THR A 55 0.58 -10.98 6.90
N PRO A 56 -0.48 -11.80 7.11
CA PRO A 56 -1.34 -12.22 6.00
C PRO A 56 -2.16 -11.05 5.41
N LEU A 57 -2.59 -10.09 6.23
CA LEU A 57 -3.34 -8.92 5.76
C LEU A 57 -2.45 -7.95 4.98
N ALA A 58 -1.26 -7.67 5.49
CA ALA A 58 -0.25 -6.85 4.83
C ALA A 58 0.18 -7.48 3.50
N ALA A 59 0.39 -8.80 3.47
CA ALA A 59 0.76 -9.51 2.25
C ALA A 59 -0.35 -9.46 1.18
N TRP A 60 -1.63 -9.64 1.57
CA TRP A 60 -2.75 -9.47 0.64
C TRP A 60 -2.89 -8.04 0.14
N ALA A 61 -2.76 -7.04 1.01
CA ALA A 61 -2.82 -5.63 0.62
C ALA A 61 -1.71 -5.27 -0.40
N ALA A 62 -0.49 -5.75 -0.16
CA ALA A 62 0.66 -5.58 -1.05
C ALA A 62 0.45 -6.27 -2.40
N ALA A 63 -0.04 -7.52 -2.38
CA ALA A 63 -0.29 -8.30 -3.59
C ALA A 63 -1.35 -7.62 -4.47
N LEU A 64 -2.47 -7.18 -3.89
CA LEU A 64 -3.52 -6.47 -4.63
C LEU A 64 -3.01 -5.15 -5.20
N PHE A 65 -2.17 -4.44 -4.45
CA PHE A 65 -1.53 -3.22 -4.95
C PHE A 65 -0.61 -3.51 -6.15
N LEU A 66 0.25 -4.52 -6.07
CA LEU A 66 1.13 -4.90 -7.19
C LEU A 66 0.35 -5.39 -8.40
N ILE A 67 -0.75 -6.13 -8.22
CA ILE A 67 -1.64 -6.52 -9.32
C ILE A 67 -2.16 -5.26 -10.04
N SER A 68 -2.60 -4.25 -9.29
CA SER A 68 -3.02 -2.97 -9.86
C SER A 68 -1.90 -2.28 -10.67
N VAL A 69 -0.66 -2.30 -10.17
CA VAL A 69 0.51 -1.75 -10.87
C VAL A 69 0.80 -2.52 -12.17
N ILE A 70 0.79 -3.86 -12.13
CA ILE A 70 1.02 -4.72 -13.31
C ILE A 70 -0.07 -4.49 -14.36
N LEU A 71 -1.34 -4.40 -13.95
CA LEU A 71 -2.44 -4.12 -14.86
C LEU A 71 -2.36 -2.72 -15.48
N SER A 72 -1.87 -1.73 -14.72
CA SER A 72 -1.63 -0.38 -15.22
C SER A 72 -0.52 -0.31 -16.27
N GLN A 73 0.40 -1.28 -16.26
CA GLN A 73 1.54 -1.39 -17.16
C GLN A 73 1.51 -2.77 -17.83
N MET A 74 0.45 -3.04 -18.60
CA MET A 74 0.18 -4.36 -19.20
C MET A 74 1.45 -4.96 -19.82
N PRO A 75 1.88 -6.15 -19.37
CA PRO A 75 3.10 -6.78 -19.85
C PRO A 75 3.04 -7.04 -21.35
N GLY A 76 4.10 -6.64 -22.06
CA GLY A 76 4.24 -6.85 -23.51
C GLY A 76 3.66 -5.73 -24.39
N PHE A 77 3.09 -4.67 -23.82
CA PHE A 77 2.64 -3.52 -24.60
C PHE A 77 3.82 -2.56 -24.91
N PRO A 78 3.95 -2.03 -26.14
CA PRO A 78 5.03 -1.10 -26.49
C PRO A 78 4.95 0.20 -25.68
N GLY A 79 6.08 0.61 -25.08
CA GLY A 79 6.17 1.85 -24.31
C GLY A 79 5.84 1.75 -22.82
N THR A 80 5.50 0.55 -22.31
CA THR A 80 5.34 0.31 -20.88
C THR A 80 6.66 -0.07 -20.21
N GLN A 81 6.76 0.15 -18.90
CA GLN A 81 7.90 -0.33 -18.12
C GLN A 81 7.81 -1.86 -17.91
N PRO A 82 8.94 -2.58 -17.85
CA PRO A 82 8.95 -4.01 -17.56
C PRO A 82 8.33 -4.30 -16.18
N THR A 83 7.35 -5.22 -16.13
CA THR A 83 6.61 -5.58 -14.90
C THR A 83 6.99 -6.95 -14.32
N TYR A 84 8.04 -7.60 -14.83
CA TYR A 84 8.44 -8.95 -14.41
C TYR A 84 8.82 -9.03 -12.93
N PHE A 85 9.55 -8.05 -12.39
CA PHE A 85 9.93 -8.04 -10.98
C PHE A 85 8.72 -7.91 -10.07
N GLN A 86 7.79 -7.02 -10.43
CA GLN A 86 6.54 -6.79 -9.72
C GLN A 86 5.65 -8.05 -9.74
N ALA A 87 5.66 -8.81 -10.85
CA ALA A 87 4.94 -10.07 -10.95
C ALA A 87 5.54 -11.15 -10.01
N VAL A 88 6.87 -11.25 -9.96
CA VAL A 88 7.55 -12.18 -9.03
C VAL A 88 7.30 -11.79 -7.58
N GLU A 89 7.39 -10.50 -7.24
CA GLU A 89 7.08 -10.00 -5.89
C GLU A 89 5.62 -10.26 -5.52
N CYS A 90 4.68 -10.06 -6.44
CA CYS A 90 3.27 -10.38 -6.23
C CYS A 90 3.07 -11.87 -5.92
N LEU A 91 3.72 -12.77 -6.67
CA LEU A 91 3.64 -14.21 -6.40
C LEU A 91 4.25 -14.56 -5.04
N ALA A 92 5.36 -13.93 -4.66
CA ALA A 92 5.96 -14.11 -3.35
C ALA A 92 5.01 -13.67 -2.22
N LEU A 93 4.34 -12.53 -2.39
CA LEU A 93 3.35 -12.02 -1.43
C LEU A 93 2.11 -12.90 -1.33
N ILE A 94 1.57 -13.39 -2.45
CA ILE A 94 0.46 -14.36 -2.45
C ILE A 94 0.87 -15.67 -1.76
N THR A 95 2.09 -16.14 -2.01
CA THR A 95 2.63 -17.32 -1.33
C THR A 95 2.73 -17.09 0.17
N LEU A 96 3.26 -15.94 0.59
CA LEU A 96 3.37 -15.56 2.01
C LEU A 96 1.98 -15.46 2.68
N ALA A 97 1.00 -14.90 1.98
CA ALA A 97 -0.36 -14.72 2.47
C ALA A 97 -1.11 -16.06 2.62
N THR A 98 -0.87 -17.02 1.71
CA THR A 98 -1.54 -18.34 1.73
C THR A 98 -0.85 -19.37 2.63
N THR A 99 0.44 -19.20 2.92
CA THR A 99 1.22 -20.11 3.78
C THR A 99 0.93 -19.92 5.28
N ASP A 100 0.11 -18.92 5.65
CA ASP A 100 -0.19 -18.58 7.05
C ASP A 100 1.08 -18.36 7.91
N ALA A 101 2.14 -17.81 7.27
CA ALA A 101 3.46 -17.65 7.88
C ALA A 101 3.43 -16.74 9.12
N GLY A 102 2.47 -15.82 9.21
CA GLY A 102 2.28 -14.97 10.39
C GLY A 102 2.00 -15.76 11.68
N ARG A 103 1.37 -16.93 11.59
CA ARG A 103 1.07 -17.76 12.77
C ARG A 103 2.28 -18.50 13.33
N TYR A 104 3.30 -18.77 12.50
CA TYR A 104 4.46 -19.58 12.88
C TYR A 104 5.77 -18.77 12.97
N ALA A 105 5.90 -17.65 12.26
CA ALA A 105 7.14 -16.88 12.15
C ALA A 105 6.99 -15.37 12.46
N GLY A 106 5.79 -14.90 12.82
CA GLY A 106 5.51 -13.48 13.08
C GLY A 106 5.12 -13.16 14.53
N LEU A 107 5.25 -11.88 14.91
CA LEU A 107 4.68 -11.31 16.14
C LEU A 107 3.14 -11.46 16.22
N ASP A 108 2.49 -11.76 15.09
CA ASP A 108 1.07 -12.15 15.02
C ASP A 108 0.67 -13.33 15.90
N PHE A 109 1.63 -14.16 16.31
CA PHE A 109 1.37 -15.22 17.27
C PHE A 109 0.86 -14.70 18.62
N PHE A 110 1.35 -13.54 19.10
CA PHE A 110 0.99 -13.06 20.44
C PHE A 110 -0.49 -12.65 20.56
N PRO A 111 -1.06 -11.82 19.66
CA PRO A 111 -2.50 -11.54 19.68
C PRO A 111 -3.36 -12.78 19.48
N TRP A 112 -2.95 -13.69 18.58
CA TRP A 112 -3.67 -14.93 18.30
C TRP A 112 -3.71 -15.86 19.51
N ALA A 113 -2.56 -16.10 20.16
CA ALA A 113 -2.45 -16.94 21.35
C ALA A 113 -3.22 -16.36 22.53
N TRP A 114 -3.15 -15.04 22.73
CA TRP A 114 -3.94 -14.35 23.75
C TRP A 114 -5.45 -14.50 23.52
N TRP A 115 -5.91 -14.35 22.28
CA TRP A 115 -7.31 -14.54 21.91
C TRP A 115 -7.77 -15.98 22.17
N GLN A 116 -6.97 -16.98 21.81
CA GLN A 116 -7.30 -18.39 22.05
C GLN A 116 -7.38 -18.72 23.53
N ASN A 117 -6.43 -18.22 24.33
CA ASN A 117 -6.44 -18.42 25.78
C ASN A 117 -7.70 -17.81 26.43
N LYS A 118 -8.14 -16.63 25.98
CA LYS A 118 -9.41 -16.05 26.46
C LYS A 118 -10.63 -16.90 26.07
N LYS A 119 -10.69 -17.40 24.83
CA LYS A 119 -11.76 -18.32 24.39
C LYS A 119 -11.79 -19.60 25.22
N ALA A 120 -10.63 -20.23 25.44
CA ALA A 120 -10.50 -21.45 26.21
C ALA A 120 -10.91 -21.25 27.68
N THR A 121 -10.54 -20.12 28.29
CA THR A 121 -10.93 -19.76 29.66
C THR A 121 -12.44 -19.57 29.79
N ARG A 122 -13.07 -18.88 28.83
CA ARG A 122 -14.53 -18.71 28.79
C ARG A 122 -15.27 -20.06 28.68
N LEU A 123 -14.79 -20.95 27.81
CA LEU A 123 -15.40 -22.28 27.62
C LEU A 123 -15.23 -23.18 28.86
N ARG A 124 -14.09 -23.08 29.58
CA ARG A 124 -13.88 -23.79 30.85
C ARG A 124 -14.79 -23.28 31.96
N GLY A 125 -14.96 -21.97 32.08
CA GLY A 125 -15.89 -21.37 33.05
C GLY A 125 -17.35 -21.73 32.78
N ALA A 126 -17.74 -21.85 31.51
CA ALA A 126 -19.09 -22.27 31.13
C ALA A 126 -19.39 -23.76 31.37
N LYS A 127 -18.36 -24.60 31.57
CA LYS A 127 -18.49 -26.05 31.82
C LYS A 127 -18.32 -26.44 33.30
N ALA A 128 -17.98 -25.50 34.18
CA ALA A 128 -17.89 -25.78 35.61
C ALA A 128 -19.31 -25.94 36.18
N PRO A 129 -19.69 -27.11 36.75
CA PRO A 129 -20.97 -27.25 37.43
C PRO A 129 -20.98 -26.37 38.70
N ALA A 130 -22.13 -25.74 38.96
CA ALA A 130 -22.42 -25.01 40.19
C ALA A 130 -22.46 -25.95 41.40
#